data_AF-A0A1F9P6Z6-F1
#
_entry.id   AF-A0A1F9P6Z6-F1
#
_cell.length_a   1.000
_cell.length_b   1.000
_cell.length_c   1.000
_cell.angle_alpha   90.00
_cell.angle_beta   90.00
_cell.angle_gamma   90.00
#
_symmetry.space_group_name_H-M   'P 1'
#
loop_
_entity.id
_entity.type
_entity.pdbx_description
1 polymer ?
#
loop_
_entity_poly.entity_id
_entity_poly.type
_entity_poly.pdbx_seq_one_letter_code
_entity_poly.pdbx_strand_id
1 'polypeptide(L)' 'MCQKLVNRVAQSRQLMAVADPELLVLFEDWLDELENEVVSLAKKYGPLSPEDLAHKLGLSERGANFLMSKLSREGKIS' A
#
# COMPACT_ATOMS: atom_id res chain seq x y z
N MET A 1 5.69 13.72 4.78
CA MET A 1 5.93 14.54 3.57
C MET A 1 6.53 13.68 2.48
N CYS A 2 5.68 13.18 1.56
CA CYS A 2 6.10 12.47 0.36
C CYS A 2 5.87 13.34 -0.89
N GLN A 3 6.43 14.57 -0.92
CA GLN A 3 6.32 15.50 -2.05
C GLN A 3 6.72 14.90 -3.42
N LYS A 4 7.49 13.81 -3.44
CA LYS A 4 7.99 13.20 -4.68
C LYS A 4 6.90 12.47 -5.49
N LEU A 5 5.86 11.94 -4.84
CA LEU A 5 4.73 11.30 -5.56
C LEU A 5 3.79 12.36 -6.13
N VAL A 6 3.42 13.35 -5.31
CA VAL A 6 2.58 14.49 -5.72
C VAL A 6 3.16 15.23 -6.94
N ASN A 7 4.48 15.45 -6.97
CA ASN A 7 5.12 16.15 -8.10
C ASN A 7 5.14 15.36 -9.41
N ARG A 8 5.17 14.02 -9.37
CA ARG A 8 5.12 13.20 -10.60
C ARG A 8 3.70 13.09 -11.15
N VAL A 9 2.69 13.09 -10.28
CA VAL A 9 1.28 13.07 -10.67
C VAL A 9 0.85 14.42 -11.27
N ALA A 10 1.36 15.54 -10.74
CA ALA A 10 1.02 16.89 -11.20
C ALA A 10 1.49 17.24 -12.62
N GLN A 11 2.51 16.56 -13.16
CA GLN A 11 3.07 16.87 -14.49
C GLN A 11 2.28 16.25 -15.67
N SER A 12 1.38 15.30 -15.44
CA SER A 12 0.59 14.68 -16.50
C SER A 12 -0.84 15.24 -16.50
N ARG A 13 -1.15 16.15 -17.44
CA ARG A 13 -2.48 16.76 -17.61
C ARG A 13 -3.62 15.75 -17.84
N GLN A 14 -3.34 14.48 -18.14
CA GLN A 14 -4.34 13.43 -18.28
C GLN A 14 -4.80 12.81 -16.95
N LEU A 15 -4.18 13.16 -15.81
CA LEU A 15 -4.50 12.61 -14.47
C LEU A 15 -5.20 13.59 -13.52
N MET A 16 -5.34 14.87 -13.89
CA MET A 16 -6.04 15.87 -13.06
C MET A 16 -7.54 15.59 -12.89
N ALA A 17 -8.11 14.72 -13.72
CA ALA A 17 -9.50 14.28 -13.58
C ALA A 17 -9.68 13.12 -12.57
N VAL A 18 -8.60 12.51 -12.07
CA VAL A 18 -8.64 11.26 -11.27
C VAL A 18 -8.26 11.47 -9.79
N ALA A 19 -7.82 12.67 -9.41
CA ALA A 19 -7.25 12.92 -8.10
C ALA A 19 -7.87 14.17 -7.47
N ASP A 20 -9.06 14.02 -6.91
CA ASP A 20 -9.53 14.94 -5.88
C ASP A 20 -8.48 14.94 -4.76
N PRO A 21 -7.88 16.09 -4.40
CA PRO A 21 -6.87 16.16 -3.35
C PRO A 21 -7.32 15.57 -2.02
N GLU A 22 -8.61 15.68 -1.68
CA GLU A 22 -9.16 15.09 -0.45
C GLU A 22 -9.21 13.56 -0.56
N LEU A 23 -9.59 13.03 -1.71
CA LEU A 23 -9.60 11.58 -1.96
C LEU A 23 -8.19 10.99 -1.95
N LEU A 24 -7.19 11.73 -2.44
CA LEU A 24 -5.79 11.31 -2.37
C LEU A 24 -5.30 11.15 -0.94
N VAL A 25 -5.64 12.09 -0.05
CA VAL A 25 -5.28 12.00 1.38
C VAL A 25 -5.92 10.76 2.00
N LEU A 26 -7.22 10.52 1.75
CA LEU A 26 -7.92 9.34 2.24
C LEU A 26 -7.30 8.03 1.72
N PHE A 27 -6.86 8.02 0.46
CA PHE A 27 -6.18 6.86 -0.12
C PHE A 27 -4.82 6.61 0.54
N GLU A 28 -4.04 7.68 0.79
CA GLU A 28 -2.75 7.58 1.50
C GLU A 28 -2.94 7.06 2.92
N ASP A 29 -3.89 7.62 3.68
CA ASP A 29 -4.22 7.18 5.04
C ASP A 29 -4.66 5.71 5.07
N TRP A 30 -5.57 5.31 4.17
CA TRP A 30 -6.03 3.92 4.06
C TRP A 30 -4.89 2.96 3.70
N LEU A 31 -3.97 3.35 2.81
CA LEU A 31 -2.83 2.52 2.44
C LEU A 31 -1.85 2.35 3.62
N ASP A 32 -1.60 3.41 4.38
CA ASP A 32 -0.76 3.35 5.58
C ASP A 32 -1.40 2.46 6.67
N GLU A 33 -2.70 2.54 6.87
CA GLU A 33 -3.45 1.64 7.76
C GLU A 33 -3.31 0.17 7.33
N LEU A 34 -3.51 -0.11 6.03
CA LEU A 34 -3.38 -1.44 5.47
C LEU A 34 -1.96 -2.01 5.65
N GLU A 35 -0.93 -1.20 5.45
CA GLU A 35 0.45 -1.61 5.67
C GLU A 35 0.75 -1.97 7.13
N ASN A 36 0.21 -1.19 8.06
CA ASN A 36 0.33 -1.47 9.49
C ASN A 36 -0.38 -2.78 9.87
N GLU A 37 -1.50 -3.08 9.24
CA GLU A 37 -2.20 -4.35 9.41
C GLU A 37 -1.38 -5.54 8.89
N VAL A 38 -0.78 -5.43 7.70
CA VAL A 38 0.12 -6.46 7.14
C VAL A 38 1.30 -6.74 8.08
N VAL A 39 1.95 -5.69 8.59
CA VAL A 39 3.05 -5.83 9.56
C VAL A 39 2.59 -6.51 10.84
N SER A 40 1.40 -6.16 11.34
CA SER A 40 0.81 -6.76 12.53
C SER A 40 0.48 -8.24 12.33
N LEU A 41 -0.03 -8.60 11.16
CA LEU A 41 -0.27 -10.00 10.78
C LEU A 41 1.03 -10.80 10.67
N ALA A 42 2.06 -10.25 10.03
CA ALA A 42 3.37 -10.89 9.93
C ALA A 42 4.01 -11.12 11.31
N LYS A 43 3.88 -10.17 12.24
CA LYS A 43 4.33 -10.34 13.63
C LYS A 43 3.55 -11.42 14.38
N LYS A 44 2.25 -11.55 14.12
CA LYS A 44 1.36 -12.48 14.83
C LYS A 44 1.50 -13.92 14.34
N TYR A 45 1.66 -14.13 13.03
CA TYR A 45 1.63 -15.45 12.41
C TYR A 45 2.99 -15.91 11.86
N GLY A 46 4.00 -15.03 11.85
CA GLY A 46 5.29 -15.29 11.21
C GLY A 46 5.27 -14.94 9.72
N PRO A 47 6.20 -15.48 8.91
CA PRO A 47 6.23 -15.28 7.47
C PRO A 47 4.89 -15.67 6.83
N LEU A 48 4.28 -14.74 6.10
CA LEU A 48 3.01 -14.94 5.39
C LEU A 48 3.28 -15.06 3.89
N SER A 49 2.53 -15.91 3.19
CA SER A 49 2.52 -15.92 1.72
C SER A 49 1.64 -14.79 1.16
N PRO A 50 1.86 -14.35 -0.09
CA PRO A 50 0.97 -13.40 -0.75
C PRO A 50 -0.49 -13.89 -0.82
N GLU A 51 -0.69 -15.20 -0.98
CA GLU A 51 -2.01 -15.84 -1.02
C GLU A 51 -2.71 -15.77 0.33
N ASP A 52 -2.00 -16.06 1.43
CA ASP A 52 -2.53 -15.92 2.79
C ASP A 52 -2.96 -14.48 3.08
N LEU A 53 -2.14 -13.52 2.65
CA LEU A 53 -2.39 -12.11 2.85
C LEU A 53 -3.60 -11.64 2.03
N ALA A 54 -3.70 -12.05 0.77
CA ALA A 54 -4.83 -11.78 -0.10
C ALA A 54 -6.14 -12.26 0.52
N HIS A 55 -6.17 -13.50 1.00
CA HIS A 55 -7.36 -14.08 1.63
C HIS A 55 -7.72 -13.40 2.95
N LYS A 56 -6.73 -13.10 3.82
CA LYS A 56 -6.98 -12.49 5.14
C LYS A 56 -7.47 -11.04 5.05
N LEU A 57 -6.94 -10.27 4.09
CA LEU A 57 -7.20 -8.84 3.96
C LEU A 57 -8.21 -8.51 2.85
N GLY A 58 -8.74 -9.52 2.16
CA GLY A 58 -9.67 -9.30 1.04
C GLY A 58 -9.01 -8.58 -0.14
N LEU A 59 -7.71 -8.75 -0.33
CA LEU A 59 -6.95 -8.13 -1.42
C LEU A 59 -6.91 -9.04 -2.64
N SER A 60 -6.72 -8.45 -3.81
CA SER A 60 -6.24 -9.23 -4.95
C SER A 60 -4.83 -9.76 -4.67
N GLU A 61 -4.47 -10.90 -5.25
CA GLU A 61 -3.10 -11.45 -5.18
C GLU A 61 -2.06 -10.42 -5.64
N ARG A 62 -2.38 -9.61 -6.66
CA ARG A 62 -1.50 -8.53 -7.14
C ARG A 62 -1.25 -7.48 -6.06
N GLY A 63 -2.30 -7.08 -5.34
CA GLY A 63 -2.20 -6.13 -4.22
C GLY A 63 -1.39 -6.70 -3.06
N ALA A 64 -1.64 -7.95 -2.69
CA ALA A 64 -0.89 -8.63 -1.65
C ALA A 64 0.61 -8.77 -1.99
N ASN A 65 0.93 -9.19 -3.23
CA ASN A 65 2.30 -9.27 -3.73
C ASN A 65 3.00 -7.91 -3.71
N PHE A 66 2.29 -6.85 -4.12
CA PHE A 66 2.82 -5.48 -4.09
C PHE A 66 3.17 -5.06 -2.65
N LEU A 67 2.24 -5.25 -1.70
CA LEU A 67 2.44 -4.87 -0.30
C LEU A 67 3.60 -5.65 0.32
N MET A 68 3.66 -6.96 0.11
CA MET A 68 4.76 -7.78 0.63
C MET A 68 6.12 -7.33 0.08
N SER A 69 6.20 -7.12 -1.24
CA SER A 69 7.43 -6.64 -1.89
C SER A 69 7.84 -5.25 -1.41
N LYS A 70 6.87 -4.36 -1.16
CA LYS A 70 7.11 -3.02 -0.61
C LYS A 70 7.65 -3.11 0.82
N LEU A 71 6.96 -3.82 1.70
CA LEU A 71 7.28 -3.89 3.13
C LEU A 71 8.57 -4.66 3.40
N SER A 72 8.88 -5.68 2.59
CA SER A 72 10.16 -6.40 2.67
C SER A 72 11.34 -5.49 2.29
N ARG A 73 11.21 -4.70 1.20
CA ARG A 73 12.22 -3.70 0.81
C ARG A 73 12.42 -2.61 1.87
N GLU A 74 11.37 -2.27 2.63
CA GLU A 74 11.41 -1.32 3.73
C GLU A 74 11.92 -1.94 5.05
N GLY A 75 12.19 -3.26 5.08
CA GLY A 75 12.66 -3.97 6.27
C GLY A 75 11.60 -4.09 7.37
N LYS A 76 10.33 -3.86 7.05
CA LYS A 76 9.20 -3.96 8.00
C LYS A 76 8.72 -5.38 8.20
N ILE A 77 8.93 -6.25 7.21
CA ILE A 77 8.65 -7.69 7.26
C ILE A 77 9.81 -8.48 6.65
N SER A 78 9.98 -9.73 7.05
CA SER A 78 11.08 -10.62 6.65
C SER A 78 10.60 -11.79 5.82
#